data_AF-A0A562CHZ6-F1
#
_entry.id   AF-A0A562CHZ6-F1
#
_cell.length_a   1.000
_cell.length_b   1.000
_cell.length_c   1.000
_cell.angle_alpha   90.00
_cell.angle_beta   90.00
_cell.angle_gamma   90.00
#
_symmetry.space_group_name_H-M   'P 1'
#
loop_
_entity.id
_entity.type
_entity.pdbx_description
1 polymer ?
#
loop_
_entity_poly.entity_id
_entity_poly.type
_entity_poly.pdbx_seq_one_letter_code
_entity_poly.pdbx_strand_id
1 'polypeptide(L)'
;MPTGAGELARRRLAALACAALLPLTACSDDPPPPTHGGSAYEDVAARMQATLDQRAASLRRGDLARFRATLDRSDAGLVDTQQVYFDNIAQLPVGRLRLRVLPDTITPVDGSGVDSTEYWAEVVVALALEGYDAAPVRTRDRYRFVPTRDGSRLVVGSTTDYAWEEQHPGNAQPWDLHAIHVEQAPGVLGIFDSWTDEDAWQVLDAASSGRSDVRSVVGSDDASPALDGVVVYAVQDLSFLDGLAGQTVGDPDRVDGLTIAVPVDAAAPGRGVASYRIFVNPRVLDEPSAVLGRLVRHELTHALLGARGRGAPLWLSEGIAEYASVRSMSPGQRRLPSRALDVGASATDLPGHAEFGSTDAEAWYAVSWWVCEYVAATYGESTLLGLLEQLAGGA
;
A
#
# COMPACT_ATOMS: atom_id res chain seq x y z
N MET A 1 15.85 -27.86 -54.29
CA MET A 1 15.30 -28.27 -55.61
C MET A 1 15.45 -29.79 -55.73
N PRO A 2 14.54 -30.56 -56.33
CA PRO A 2 13.12 -30.29 -56.60
C PRO A 2 12.17 -31.48 -56.27
N THR A 3 10.85 -31.19 -56.29
CA THR A 3 9.72 -32.04 -56.74
C THR A 3 9.35 -33.31 -55.96
N GLY A 4 8.08 -33.65 -55.73
CA GLY A 4 6.90 -33.26 -56.51
C GLY A 4 5.59 -33.40 -55.76
N ALA A 5 4.67 -32.53 -56.15
CA ALA A 5 3.27 -32.51 -55.81
C ALA A 5 2.46 -33.34 -56.82
N GLY A 6 1.29 -33.79 -56.36
CA GLY A 6 0.11 -34.05 -57.19
C GLY A 6 0.04 -35.47 -57.78
N GLU A 7 -1.12 -36.07 -58.01
CA GLU A 7 -2.51 -35.65 -57.84
C GLU A 7 -3.38 -36.84 -58.35
N LEU A 8 -4.69 -36.83 -57.99
CA LEU A 8 -5.82 -37.44 -58.74
C LEU A 8 -6.02 -38.97 -58.58
N ALA A 9 -7.22 -39.54 -58.42
CA ALA A 9 -8.59 -39.01 -58.53
C ALA A 9 -9.65 -40.08 -58.19
N ARG A 10 -10.83 -39.61 -57.72
CA ARG A 10 -12.21 -40.11 -58.01
C ARG A 10 -12.60 -41.48 -57.39
N ARG A 11 -13.82 -41.75 -56.88
CA ARG A 11 -15.16 -41.16 -57.03
C ARG A 11 -16.12 -41.76 -55.96
N ARG A 12 -16.95 -40.91 -55.34
CA ARG A 12 -18.41 -41.01 -55.04
C ARG A 12 -19.06 -42.38 -54.66
N LEU A 13 -19.66 -42.48 -53.46
CA LEU A 13 -21.11 -42.34 -53.17
C LEU A 13 -21.50 -42.99 -51.81
N ALA A 14 -22.12 -42.17 -50.96
CA ALA A 14 -23.18 -42.42 -49.99
C ALA A 14 -23.42 -43.84 -49.40
N ALA A 15 -23.37 -43.94 -48.07
CA ALA A 15 -24.38 -44.66 -47.29
C ALA A 15 -24.44 -44.11 -45.85
N LEU A 16 -25.63 -43.64 -45.48
CA LEU A 16 -26.07 -43.36 -44.12
C LEU A 16 -25.92 -44.60 -43.23
N ALA A 17 -25.37 -44.42 -42.03
CA ALA A 17 -25.70 -45.27 -40.87
C ALA A 17 -25.43 -44.48 -39.58
N CYS A 18 -26.48 -43.84 -39.06
CA CYS A 18 -26.55 -43.39 -37.68
C CYS A 18 -26.44 -44.62 -36.76
N ALA A 19 -25.33 -44.75 -36.04
CA ALA A 19 -25.21 -45.65 -34.90
C ALA A 19 -25.04 -44.82 -33.63
N ALA A 20 -26.02 -44.97 -32.76
CA ALA A 20 -26.14 -44.32 -31.47
C ALA A 20 -24.95 -44.63 -30.56
N LEU A 21 -24.22 -43.57 -30.15
CA LEU A 21 -23.41 -43.58 -28.94
C LEU A 21 -24.22 -42.86 -27.87
N LEU A 22 -24.82 -43.66 -26.99
CA LEU A 22 -25.46 -43.22 -25.75
C LEU A 22 -24.42 -42.51 -24.88
N PRO A 23 -24.67 -41.27 -24.40
CA PRO A 23 -23.92 -40.76 -23.27
C PRO A 23 -24.43 -41.51 -22.02
N LEU A 24 -23.52 -42.20 -21.33
CA LEU A 24 -23.74 -42.61 -19.95
C LEU A 24 -23.84 -41.33 -19.13
N THR A 25 -25.06 -40.83 -18.96
CA THR A 25 -25.40 -39.81 -17.98
C THR A 25 -25.26 -40.48 -16.61
N ALA A 26 -24.10 -40.27 -15.98
CA ALA A 26 -24.01 -40.43 -14.53
C ALA A 26 -24.91 -39.35 -13.93
N CYS A 27 -26.04 -39.77 -13.37
CA CYS A 27 -26.82 -38.97 -12.44
C CYS A 27 -25.96 -38.75 -11.19
N SER A 28 -25.13 -37.71 -11.21
CA SER A 28 -24.72 -37.04 -9.98
C SER A 28 -25.93 -36.21 -9.57
N ASP A 29 -26.62 -36.69 -8.53
CA ASP A 29 -27.68 -35.96 -7.82
C ASP A 29 -27.10 -34.87 -6.90
N ASP A 30 -25.87 -34.40 -7.15
CA ASP A 30 -25.36 -33.26 -6.43
C ASP A 30 -25.99 -32.00 -7.04
N PRO A 31 -26.85 -31.28 -6.28
CA PRO A 31 -27.29 -29.98 -6.72
C PRO A 31 -26.05 -29.12 -6.99
N PRO A 32 -26.00 -28.34 -8.09
CA PRO A 32 -24.92 -27.39 -8.28
C PRO A 32 -24.78 -26.54 -7.00
N PRO A 33 -23.55 -26.26 -6.53
CA PRO A 33 -23.36 -25.40 -5.38
C PRO A 33 -24.17 -24.14 -5.61
N PRO A 34 -25.03 -23.74 -4.67
CA PRO A 34 -26.02 -22.72 -4.96
C PRO A 34 -25.28 -21.41 -5.24
N THR A 35 -25.22 -21.02 -6.51
CA THR A 35 -24.80 -19.69 -6.93
C THR A 35 -25.89 -18.73 -6.50
N HIS A 36 -25.71 -18.11 -5.33
CA HIS A 36 -26.59 -17.07 -4.82
C HIS A 36 -26.29 -15.77 -5.57
N GLY A 37 -26.71 -15.71 -6.84
CA GLY A 37 -26.73 -14.47 -7.61
C GLY A 37 -28.02 -13.69 -7.34
N GLY A 38 -27.91 -12.57 -6.61
CA GLY A 38 -28.96 -11.56 -6.48
C GLY A 38 -29.93 -11.73 -5.29
N SER A 39 -30.11 -10.64 -4.53
CA SER A 39 -31.13 -10.36 -3.49
C SER A 39 -31.26 -11.28 -2.26
N ALA A 40 -30.64 -12.46 -2.20
CA ALA A 40 -30.88 -13.41 -1.09
C ALA A 40 -30.55 -12.86 0.32
N TYR A 41 -29.60 -11.91 0.40
CA TYR A 41 -29.13 -11.32 1.65
C TYR A 41 -29.35 -9.81 1.75
N GLU A 42 -30.29 -9.23 0.99
CA GLU A 42 -30.49 -7.77 0.98
C GLU A 42 -30.81 -7.20 2.38
N ASP A 43 -31.72 -7.85 3.12
CA ASP A 43 -32.07 -7.47 4.49
C ASP A 43 -30.91 -7.66 5.48
N VAL A 44 -30.08 -8.69 5.26
CA VAL A 44 -28.87 -8.95 6.06
C VAL A 44 -27.84 -7.84 5.79
N ALA A 45 -27.59 -7.52 4.52
CA ALA A 45 -26.70 -6.45 4.11
C ALA A 45 -27.13 -5.10 4.69
N ALA A 46 -28.42 -4.76 4.68
CA ALA A 46 -28.95 -3.53 5.25
C ALA A 46 -28.68 -3.43 6.77
N ARG A 47 -28.86 -4.53 7.52
CA ARG A 47 -28.56 -4.58 8.96
C ARG A 47 -27.08 -4.47 9.26
N MET A 48 -26.23 -5.15 8.50
CA MET A 48 -24.78 -5.01 8.62
C MET A 48 -24.34 -3.57 8.32
N GLN A 49 -24.85 -2.98 7.23
CA GLN A 49 -24.52 -1.61 6.84
C GLN A 49 -24.94 -0.60 7.90
N ALA A 50 -26.12 -0.75 8.51
CA ALA A 50 -26.56 0.12 9.60
C ALA A 50 -25.58 0.07 10.81
N THR A 51 -25.06 -1.11 11.14
CA THR A 51 -24.04 -1.27 12.18
C THR A 51 -22.71 -0.62 11.79
N LEU A 52 -22.27 -0.78 10.54
CA LEU A 52 -21.04 -0.13 10.05
C LEU A 52 -21.16 1.39 9.97
N ASP A 53 -22.33 1.92 9.60
CA ASP A 53 -22.61 3.37 9.59
C ASP A 53 -22.55 3.96 11.00
N GLN A 54 -23.15 3.28 11.98
CA GLN A 54 -23.02 3.66 13.39
C GLN A 54 -21.55 3.63 13.83
N ARG A 55 -20.83 2.56 13.49
CA ARG A 55 -19.43 2.36 13.84
C ARG A 55 -18.54 3.48 13.28
N ALA A 56 -18.65 3.78 11.99
CA ALA A 56 -17.91 4.86 11.33
C ALA A 56 -18.21 6.23 11.97
N ALA A 57 -19.49 6.48 12.26
CA ALA A 57 -19.93 7.74 12.85
C ALA A 57 -19.47 7.89 14.32
N SER A 58 -19.36 6.79 15.07
CA SER A 58 -18.82 6.78 16.42
C SER A 58 -17.33 7.04 16.45
N LEU A 59 -16.55 6.40 15.57
CA LEU A 59 -15.11 6.65 15.43
C LEU A 59 -14.82 8.12 15.13
N ARG A 60 -15.52 8.68 14.13
CA ARG A 60 -15.38 10.10 13.76
C ARG A 60 -15.75 11.09 14.87
N ARG A 61 -16.60 10.71 15.81
CA ARG A 61 -17.07 11.57 16.90
C ARG A 61 -16.36 11.31 18.23
N GLY A 62 -15.47 10.32 18.29
CA GLY A 62 -14.90 9.87 19.56
C GLY A 62 -15.96 9.33 20.53
N ASP A 63 -17.05 8.72 20.03
CA ASP A 63 -18.12 8.17 20.88
C ASP A 63 -17.90 6.69 21.17
N LEU A 64 -17.09 6.42 22.21
CA LEU A 64 -16.70 5.07 22.60
C LEU A 64 -17.90 4.20 22.98
N ALA A 65 -18.88 4.77 23.69
CA ALA A 65 -20.05 4.01 24.13
C ALA A 65 -20.87 3.51 22.93
N ARG A 66 -21.11 4.37 21.93
CA ARG A 66 -21.82 3.98 20.70
C ARG A 66 -20.98 3.07 19.82
N PHE A 67 -19.66 3.22 19.80
CA PHE A 67 -18.76 2.31 19.11
C PHE A 67 -18.84 0.89 19.70
N ARG A 68 -18.71 0.74 21.02
CA ARG A 68 -18.84 -0.55 21.72
C ARG A 68 -20.22 -1.20 21.52
N ALA A 69 -21.27 -0.42 21.30
CA ALA A 69 -22.61 -0.92 20.97
C ALA A 69 -22.73 -1.52 19.54
N THR A 70 -21.67 -1.46 18.73
CA THR A 70 -21.58 -2.13 17.42
C THR A 70 -20.87 -3.48 17.47
N LEU A 71 -20.33 -3.87 18.64
CA LEU A 71 -19.57 -5.08 18.85
C LEU A 71 -20.41 -6.15 19.57
N ASP A 72 -20.08 -7.42 19.36
CA ASP A 72 -20.43 -8.48 20.28
C ASP A 72 -19.66 -8.30 21.59
N ARG A 73 -20.34 -7.77 22.59
CA ARG A 73 -19.76 -7.48 23.91
C ARG A 73 -19.57 -8.72 24.78
N SER A 74 -20.00 -9.89 24.31
CA SER A 74 -19.74 -11.16 25.02
C SER A 74 -18.33 -11.69 24.77
N ASP A 75 -17.70 -11.26 23.68
CA ASP A 75 -16.31 -11.53 23.36
C ASP A 75 -15.40 -10.41 23.93
N ALA A 76 -14.75 -10.70 25.06
CA ALA A 76 -13.86 -9.73 25.71
C ALA A 76 -12.61 -9.42 24.86
N GLY A 77 -12.09 -10.42 24.14
CA GLY A 77 -10.91 -10.23 23.28
C GLY A 77 -11.21 -9.29 22.12
N LEU A 78 -12.36 -9.46 21.47
CA LEU A 78 -12.84 -8.53 20.45
C LEU A 78 -12.98 -7.11 21.03
N VAL A 79 -13.61 -6.96 22.20
CA VAL A 79 -13.79 -5.62 22.81
C VAL A 79 -12.45 -4.94 23.08
N ASP A 80 -11.46 -5.67 23.58
CA ASP A 80 -10.13 -5.15 23.89
C ASP A 80 -9.36 -4.75 22.62
N THR A 81 -9.29 -5.62 21.61
CA THR A 81 -8.63 -5.28 20.34
C THR A 81 -9.30 -4.08 19.66
N GLN A 82 -10.64 -4.02 19.70
CA GLN A 82 -11.38 -2.94 19.07
C GLN A 82 -11.33 -1.62 19.86
N GLN A 83 -11.05 -1.68 21.17
CA GLN A 83 -10.70 -0.49 21.96
C GLN A 83 -9.39 0.12 21.45
N VAL A 84 -8.35 -0.69 21.23
CA VAL A 84 -7.07 -0.23 20.67
C VAL A 84 -7.28 0.43 19.32
N TYR A 85 -8.03 -0.20 18.41
CA TYR A 85 -8.37 0.42 17.12
C TYR A 85 -9.10 1.76 17.28
N PHE A 86 -10.06 1.86 18.21
CA PHE A 86 -10.75 3.12 18.50
C PHE A 86 -9.79 4.21 18.97
N ASP A 87 -8.88 3.87 19.89
CA ASP A 87 -7.89 4.80 20.45
C ASP A 87 -6.87 5.23 19.39
N ASN A 88 -6.46 4.33 18.50
CA ASN A 88 -5.62 4.64 17.35
C ASN A 88 -6.28 5.65 16.40
N ILE A 89 -7.53 5.37 15.98
CA ILE A 89 -8.27 6.25 15.07
C ILE A 89 -8.52 7.64 15.69
N ALA A 90 -8.70 7.72 17.01
CA ALA A 90 -8.90 8.98 17.71
C ALA A 90 -7.66 9.91 17.69
N GLN A 91 -6.47 9.37 17.48
CA GLN A 91 -5.23 10.15 17.37
C GLN A 91 -5.00 10.72 15.96
N LEU A 92 -5.60 10.11 14.94
CA LEU A 92 -5.37 10.46 13.53
C LEU A 92 -6.21 11.66 13.08
N PRO A 93 -5.70 12.51 12.16
CA PRO A 93 -6.46 13.59 11.55
C PRO A 93 -7.45 13.05 10.50
N VAL A 94 -8.47 12.30 10.92
CA VAL A 94 -9.40 11.64 10.02
C VAL A 94 -10.41 12.63 9.43
N GLY A 95 -10.19 13.06 8.19
CA GLY A 95 -11.12 13.92 7.45
C GLY A 95 -12.31 13.14 6.85
N ARG A 96 -12.10 11.86 6.50
CA ARG A 96 -13.18 10.97 6.05
C ARG A 96 -12.98 9.56 6.58
N LEU A 97 -14.08 8.96 7.04
CA LEU A 97 -14.17 7.54 7.34
C LEU A 97 -15.55 7.03 6.94
N ARG A 98 -15.57 5.97 6.12
CA ARG A 98 -16.78 5.23 5.73
C ARG A 98 -16.47 3.75 5.69
N LEU A 99 -17.40 2.94 6.19
CA LEU A 99 -17.33 1.49 6.11
C LEU A 99 -18.52 1.02 5.26
N ARG A 100 -18.28 0.11 4.31
CA ARG A 100 -19.32 -0.36 3.39
C ARG A 100 -19.26 -1.87 3.23
N VAL A 101 -20.38 -2.54 3.45
CA VAL A 101 -20.54 -3.98 3.13
C VAL A 101 -20.55 -4.18 1.62
N LEU A 102 -19.93 -5.27 1.15
CA LEU A 102 -20.13 -5.81 -0.18
C LEU A 102 -21.20 -6.91 -0.13
N PRO A 103 -22.44 -6.66 -0.59
CA PRO A 103 -23.53 -7.62 -0.42
C PRO A 103 -23.28 -8.95 -1.13
N ASP A 104 -22.57 -8.92 -2.25
CA ASP A 104 -22.28 -10.10 -3.07
C ASP A 104 -21.24 -11.05 -2.43
N THR A 105 -20.61 -10.66 -1.32
CA THR A 105 -19.63 -11.48 -0.57
C THR A 105 -20.20 -12.03 0.74
N ILE A 106 -21.49 -11.78 1.01
CA ILE A 106 -22.15 -12.29 2.20
C ILE A 106 -22.26 -13.81 2.13
N THR A 107 -21.73 -14.48 3.15
CA THR A 107 -21.73 -15.94 3.28
C THR A 107 -22.14 -16.32 4.70
N PRO A 108 -23.13 -17.22 4.89
CA PRO A 108 -23.47 -17.71 6.23
C PRO A 108 -22.32 -18.53 6.80
N VAL A 109 -22.14 -18.48 8.12
CA VAL A 109 -21.19 -19.34 8.83
C VAL A 109 -21.79 -20.73 8.99
N ASP A 110 -21.08 -21.75 8.51
CA ASP A 110 -21.50 -23.14 8.63
C ASP A 110 -21.71 -23.56 10.09
N GLY A 111 -22.79 -24.28 10.34
CA GLY A 111 -23.12 -24.76 11.69
C GLY A 111 -23.74 -23.71 12.62
N SER A 112 -23.96 -22.48 12.16
CA SER A 112 -24.77 -21.50 12.90
C SER A 112 -26.25 -21.92 12.92
N GLY A 113 -26.93 -21.64 14.05
CA GLY A 113 -28.35 -21.95 14.19
C GLY A 113 -29.22 -21.14 13.22
N VAL A 114 -30.37 -21.68 12.81
CA VAL A 114 -31.29 -21.00 11.87
C VAL A 114 -31.76 -19.64 12.42
N ASP A 115 -31.99 -19.55 13.74
CA ASP A 115 -32.39 -18.30 14.41
C ASP A 115 -31.21 -17.46 14.91
N SER A 116 -29.98 -17.95 14.73
CA SER A 116 -28.74 -17.33 15.20
C SER A 116 -27.67 -17.30 14.11
N THR A 117 -28.09 -17.21 12.84
CA THR A 117 -27.18 -17.32 11.71
C THR A 117 -26.16 -16.19 11.75
N GLU A 118 -24.88 -16.57 11.77
CA GLU A 118 -23.76 -15.63 11.66
C GLU A 118 -23.37 -15.51 10.19
N TYR A 119 -22.75 -14.39 9.83
CA TYR A 119 -22.39 -14.11 8.45
C TYR A 119 -20.99 -13.52 8.35
N TRP A 120 -20.22 -13.99 7.39
CA TRP A 120 -19.04 -13.29 6.90
C TRP A 120 -19.42 -12.37 5.75
N ALA A 121 -18.83 -11.17 5.71
CA ALA A 121 -18.95 -10.27 4.58
C ALA A 121 -17.69 -9.42 4.44
N GLU A 122 -17.29 -9.13 3.20
CA GLU A 122 -16.22 -8.16 2.97
C GLU A 122 -16.72 -6.74 3.26
N VAL A 123 -15.87 -5.97 3.93
CA VAL A 123 -16.07 -4.58 4.30
C VAL A 123 -15.00 -3.74 3.65
N VAL A 124 -15.42 -2.76 2.87
CA VAL A 124 -14.53 -1.71 2.35
C VAL A 124 -14.45 -0.59 3.36
N VAL A 125 -13.25 -0.31 3.87
CA VAL A 125 -12.95 0.86 4.70
C VAL A 125 -12.39 1.94 3.78
N ALA A 126 -13.05 3.09 3.73
CA ALA A 126 -12.59 4.27 3.00
C ALA A 126 -12.20 5.36 3.99
N LEU A 127 -10.89 5.52 4.24
CA LEU A 127 -10.30 6.45 5.19
C LEU A 127 -9.46 7.51 4.45
N ALA A 128 -9.58 8.78 4.85
CA ALA A 128 -8.70 9.84 4.37
C ALA A 128 -8.13 10.60 5.57
N LEU A 129 -6.80 10.74 5.60
CA LEU A 129 -6.08 11.62 6.50
C LEU A 129 -6.11 13.05 5.94
N GLU A 130 -6.75 13.95 6.66
CA GLU A 130 -6.91 15.35 6.28
C GLU A 130 -5.55 16.04 6.17
N GLY A 131 -5.27 16.63 5.01
CA GLY A 131 -3.99 17.28 4.70
C GLY A 131 -2.88 16.33 4.21
N TYR A 132 -3.13 15.02 4.19
CA TYR A 132 -2.13 14.00 3.82
C TYR A 132 -2.57 13.09 2.66
N ASP A 133 -3.88 12.83 2.50
CA ASP A 133 -4.42 12.04 1.39
C ASP A 133 -5.26 12.90 0.43
N ALA A 134 -4.98 12.85 -0.88
CA ALA A 134 -5.77 13.57 -1.90
C ALA A 134 -7.14 12.93 -2.15
N ALA A 135 -7.28 11.64 -1.81
CA ALA A 135 -8.51 10.90 -1.91
C ALA A 135 -8.58 9.83 -0.81
N PRO A 136 -9.79 9.39 -0.41
CA PRO A 136 -9.92 8.32 0.58
C PRO A 136 -9.30 7.02 0.07
N VAL A 137 -8.35 6.49 0.83
CA VAL A 137 -7.72 5.18 0.64
C VAL A 137 -8.73 4.11 0.98
N ARG A 138 -8.85 3.11 0.10
CA ARG A 138 -9.77 1.99 0.24
C ARG A 138 -9.02 0.70 0.56
N THR A 139 -9.18 0.23 1.78
CA THR A 139 -8.75 -1.10 2.21
C THR A 139 -9.97 -2.02 2.33
N ARG A 140 -9.73 -3.33 2.30
CA ARG A 140 -10.75 -4.36 2.44
C ARG A 140 -10.35 -5.32 3.54
N ASP A 141 -11.38 -5.78 4.24
CA ASP A 141 -11.23 -6.82 5.23
C ASP A 141 -12.52 -7.64 5.28
N ARG A 142 -12.50 -8.82 5.90
CA ARG A 142 -13.65 -9.71 5.99
C ARG A 142 -14.13 -9.79 7.43
N TYR A 143 -15.31 -9.24 7.69
CA TYR A 143 -15.87 -9.15 9.02
C TYR A 143 -16.90 -10.23 9.27
N ARG A 144 -16.93 -10.74 10.50
CA ARG A 144 -18.01 -11.60 10.97
C ARG A 144 -19.06 -10.75 11.66
N PHE A 145 -20.31 -10.97 11.31
CA PHE A 145 -21.48 -10.36 11.92
C PHE A 145 -22.31 -11.42 12.63
N VAL A 146 -22.66 -11.13 13.87
CA VAL A 146 -23.45 -12.01 14.74
C VAL A 146 -24.75 -11.32 15.15
N PRO A 147 -25.87 -12.05 15.26
CA PRO A 147 -27.12 -11.47 15.71
C PRO A 147 -27.07 -11.09 17.19
N THR A 148 -27.74 -10.00 17.55
CA THR A 148 -28.01 -9.69 18.95
C THR A 148 -28.93 -10.74 19.56
N ARG A 149 -28.96 -10.85 20.90
CA ARG A 149 -29.76 -11.87 21.61
C ARG A 149 -31.26 -11.84 21.27
N ASP A 150 -31.78 -10.69 20.90
CA ASP A 150 -33.17 -10.47 20.49
C ASP A 150 -33.39 -10.61 18.96
N GLY A 151 -32.33 -10.92 18.20
CA GLY A 151 -32.34 -11.05 16.74
C GLY A 151 -32.60 -9.74 15.97
N SER A 152 -32.72 -8.61 16.67
CA SER A 152 -33.17 -7.35 16.06
C SER A 152 -32.08 -6.66 15.23
N ARG A 153 -30.80 -6.96 15.52
CA ARG A 153 -29.64 -6.34 14.88
C ARG A 153 -28.54 -7.36 14.62
N LEU A 154 -27.63 -7.00 13.72
CA LEU A 154 -26.33 -7.66 13.57
C LEU A 154 -25.25 -6.76 14.19
N VAL A 155 -24.32 -7.33 14.93
CA VAL A 155 -23.14 -6.64 15.49
C VAL A 155 -21.87 -7.31 14.98
N VAL A 156 -20.75 -6.60 15.00
CA VAL A 156 -19.45 -7.15 14.62
C VAL A 156 -19.01 -8.15 15.68
N GLY A 157 -18.78 -9.40 15.29
CA GLY A 157 -18.26 -10.48 16.13
C GLY A 157 -16.85 -10.94 15.74
N SER A 158 -16.28 -10.40 14.66
CA SER A 158 -14.86 -10.45 14.33
C SER A 158 -14.57 -9.38 13.28
N THR A 159 -13.38 -8.77 13.34
CA THR A 159 -12.83 -7.96 12.24
C THR A 159 -11.68 -8.65 11.52
N THR A 160 -11.41 -9.92 11.84
CA THR A 160 -10.23 -10.65 11.35
C THR A 160 -10.66 -12.00 10.81
N ASP A 161 -10.18 -12.32 9.61
CA ASP A 161 -10.30 -13.62 8.95
C ASP A 161 -8.94 -13.96 8.34
N TYR A 162 -8.06 -14.57 9.14
CA TYR A 162 -6.67 -14.84 8.76
C TYR A 162 -6.51 -15.57 7.42
N ALA A 163 -7.42 -16.49 7.09
CA ALA A 163 -7.36 -17.22 5.82
C ALA A 163 -7.71 -16.33 4.63
N TRP A 164 -8.59 -15.35 4.82
CA TRP A 164 -8.90 -14.34 3.81
C TRP A 164 -7.76 -13.32 3.69
N GLU A 165 -7.19 -12.86 4.80
CA GLU A 165 -6.09 -11.89 4.84
C GLU A 165 -4.82 -12.42 4.15
N GLU A 166 -4.47 -13.70 4.37
CA GLU A 166 -3.33 -14.35 3.70
C GLU A 166 -3.48 -14.35 2.17
N GLN A 167 -4.72 -14.43 1.67
CA GLN A 167 -5.03 -14.39 0.24
C GLN A 167 -5.20 -12.97 -0.32
N HIS A 168 -5.30 -11.96 0.56
CA HIS A 168 -5.54 -10.56 0.21
C HIS A 168 -4.57 -9.63 0.97
N PRO A 169 -3.24 -9.79 0.80
CA PRO A 169 -2.28 -8.94 1.46
C PRO A 169 -2.37 -7.48 0.96
N GLY A 170 -1.76 -6.55 1.69
CA GLY A 170 -1.71 -5.12 1.31
C GLY A 170 -2.93 -4.31 1.72
N ASN A 171 -3.78 -4.85 2.60
CA ASN A 171 -4.94 -4.13 3.14
C ASN A 171 -4.74 -3.59 4.56
N ALA A 172 -3.76 -4.09 5.31
CA ALA A 172 -3.48 -3.64 6.67
C ALA A 172 -2.88 -2.23 6.67
N GLN A 173 -3.21 -1.45 7.69
CA GLN A 173 -2.55 -0.19 8.03
C GLN A 173 -1.92 -0.32 9.43
N PRO A 174 -0.89 0.48 9.77
CA PRO A 174 -0.27 0.40 11.09
C PRO A 174 -1.26 0.50 12.27
N TRP A 175 -2.30 1.32 12.14
CA TRP A 175 -3.34 1.50 13.16
C TRP A 175 -4.37 0.35 13.24
N ASP A 176 -4.34 -0.62 12.33
CA ASP A 176 -5.17 -1.82 12.36
C ASP A 176 -4.53 -2.95 13.18
N LEU A 177 -3.20 -2.91 13.33
CA LEU A 177 -2.39 -4.01 13.88
C LEU A 177 -2.24 -3.91 15.40
N HIS A 178 -1.64 -2.81 15.86
CA HIS A 178 -1.25 -2.62 17.26
C HIS A 178 -1.51 -1.18 17.70
N ALA A 179 -1.34 -0.91 19.00
CA ALA A 179 -1.43 0.44 19.52
C ALA A 179 -0.38 1.34 18.86
N ILE A 180 -0.80 2.50 18.38
CA ILE A 180 0.08 3.50 17.80
C ILE A 180 0.17 4.75 18.67
N HIS A 181 1.24 5.50 18.47
CA HIS A 181 1.44 6.86 18.98
C HIS A 181 1.58 7.81 17.81
N VAL A 182 0.78 8.87 17.77
CA VAL A 182 0.78 9.85 16.67
C VAL A 182 1.35 11.17 17.16
N GLU A 183 2.34 11.67 16.43
CA GLU A 183 2.87 13.03 16.61
C GLU A 183 2.86 13.81 15.31
N GLN A 184 2.83 15.13 15.42
CA GLN A 184 2.79 16.02 14.26
C GLN A 184 3.86 17.10 14.37
N ALA A 185 4.51 17.36 13.23
CA ALA A 185 5.35 18.51 12.98
C ALA A 185 4.83 19.26 11.75
N PRO A 186 5.30 20.49 11.44
CA PRO A 186 4.82 21.24 10.28
C PRO A 186 4.87 20.45 8.96
N GLY A 187 3.69 20.03 8.47
CA GLY A 187 3.54 19.23 7.25
C GLY A 187 4.05 17.79 7.35
N VAL A 188 4.15 17.23 8.56
CA VAL A 188 4.53 15.84 8.79
C VAL A 188 3.59 15.21 9.84
N LEU A 189 3.03 14.05 9.51
CA LEU A 189 2.32 13.17 10.44
C LEU A 189 3.21 11.95 10.72
N GLY A 190 3.73 11.83 11.92
CA GLY A 190 4.48 10.67 12.38
C GLY A 190 3.55 9.66 13.03
N ILE A 191 3.71 8.39 12.68
CA ILE A 191 3.05 7.26 13.33
C ILE A 191 4.12 6.31 13.84
N PHE A 192 4.09 6.12 15.15
CA PHE A 192 5.04 5.36 15.95
C PHE A 192 4.30 4.26 16.71
N ASP A 193 5.06 3.36 17.31
CA ASP A 193 4.56 2.39 18.28
C ASP A 193 5.31 2.53 19.61
N SER A 194 5.00 1.67 20.58
CA SER A 194 5.64 1.72 21.90
C SER A 194 7.16 1.44 21.90
N TRP A 195 7.74 1.09 20.75
CA TRP A 195 9.18 0.84 20.63
C TRP A 195 9.93 2.03 20.04
N THR A 196 9.21 2.99 19.45
CA THR A 196 9.77 4.04 18.58
C THR A 196 9.24 5.43 18.94
N ASP A 197 8.32 5.52 19.90
CA ASP A 197 7.73 6.78 20.35
C ASP A 197 8.76 7.70 21.03
N GLU A 198 9.75 7.15 21.73
CA GLU A 198 10.86 7.94 22.31
C GLU A 198 11.71 8.66 21.24
N ASP A 199 11.77 8.12 20.01
CA ASP A 199 12.51 8.68 18.87
C ASP A 199 11.65 9.60 17.98
N ALA A 200 10.36 9.76 18.30
CA ALA A 200 9.40 10.47 17.46
C ALA A 200 9.87 11.88 17.08
N TRP A 201 10.43 12.62 18.04
CA TRP A 201 10.95 13.96 17.81
C TRP A 201 12.09 13.98 16.77
N GLN A 202 13.02 13.03 16.84
CA GLN A 202 14.16 12.97 15.94
C GLN A 202 13.71 12.66 14.50
N VAL A 203 12.76 11.74 14.33
CA VAL A 203 12.17 11.39 13.03
C VAL A 203 11.39 12.58 12.45
N LEU A 204 10.57 13.23 13.27
CA LEU A 204 9.77 14.38 12.86
C LEU A 204 10.64 15.59 12.49
N ASP A 205 11.70 15.87 13.23
CA ASP A 205 12.65 16.94 12.92
C ASP A 205 13.36 16.68 11.58
N ALA A 206 13.85 15.46 11.38
CA ALA A 206 14.48 15.03 10.12
C ALA A 206 13.51 15.15 8.93
N ALA A 207 12.25 14.74 9.08
CA ALA A 207 11.26 14.82 8.02
C ALA A 207 10.80 16.25 7.75
N SER A 208 10.55 17.04 8.79
CA SER A 208 10.08 18.42 8.67
C SER A 208 11.14 19.32 8.01
N SER A 209 12.38 19.25 8.49
CA SER A 209 13.51 19.99 7.88
C SER A 209 13.85 19.45 6.49
N GLY A 210 13.89 18.11 6.35
CA GLY A 210 14.18 17.43 5.10
C GLY A 210 13.22 17.78 3.96
N ARG A 211 11.93 18.03 4.26
CA ARG A 211 10.96 18.48 3.25
C ARG A 211 11.37 19.80 2.61
N SER A 212 11.88 20.74 3.40
CA SER A 212 12.34 22.03 2.89
C SER A 212 13.61 21.87 2.06
N ASP A 213 14.56 21.05 2.54
CA ASP A 213 15.78 20.73 1.82
C ASP A 213 15.48 20.11 0.45
N VAL A 214 14.61 19.10 0.40
CA VAL A 214 14.26 18.39 -0.84
C VAL A 214 13.48 19.30 -1.80
N ARG A 215 12.51 20.09 -1.31
CA ARG A 215 11.75 21.04 -2.15
C ARG A 215 12.65 22.10 -2.80
N SER A 216 13.75 22.47 -2.15
CA SER A 216 14.73 23.39 -2.75
C SER A 216 15.42 22.81 -4.00
N VAL A 217 15.41 21.48 -4.14
CA VAL A 217 16.02 20.74 -5.25
C VAL A 217 15.00 20.35 -6.30
N VAL A 218 13.90 19.68 -5.92
CA VAL A 218 12.92 19.13 -6.87
C VAL A 218 11.80 20.10 -7.25
N GLY A 219 11.75 21.26 -6.59
CA GLY A 219 10.71 22.27 -6.75
C GLY A 219 9.40 21.89 -6.06
N SER A 220 8.42 22.79 -6.12
CA SER A 220 7.03 22.51 -5.79
C SER A 220 6.29 21.98 -7.01
N ASP A 221 5.36 21.06 -6.81
CA ASP A 221 4.37 20.74 -7.84
C ASP A 221 3.19 21.72 -7.72
N ASP A 222 3.21 22.76 -8.55
CA ASP A 222 2.13 23.76 -8.61
C ASP A 222 0.79 23.15 -9.07
N ALA A 223 0.79 21.94 -9.65
CA ALA A 223 -0.42 21.24 -10.08
C ALA A 223 -1.12 20.49 -8.95
N SER A 224 -0.45 20.25 -7.82
CA SER A 224 -1.00 19.51 -6.68
C SER A 224 -0.77 20.20 -5.32
N PRO A 225 -1.17 21.49 -5.16
CA PRO A 225 -0.98 22.24 -3.91
C PRO A 225 -1.79 21.70 -2.72
N ALA A 226 -2.65 20.71 -2.94
CA ALA A 226 -3.55 20.16 -1.93
C ALA A 226 -2.90 19.12 -1.00
N LEU A 227 -1.75 18.56 -1.36
CA LEU A 227 -1.01 17.61 -0.52
C LEU A 227 0.32 18.21 -0.07
N ASP A 228 0.24 19.07 0.95
CA ASP A 228 1.45 19.61 1.55
C ASP A 228 2.08 18.63 2.57
N GLY A 229 1.29 17.76 3.18
CA GLY A 229 1.74 16.86 4.23
C GLY A 229 2.38 15.56 3.73
N VAL A 230 3.32 15.02 4.52
CA VAL A 230 3.85 13.65 4.34
C VAL A 230 3.57 12.84 5.61
N VAL A 231 3.19 11.58 5.45
CA VAL A 231 3.06 10.62 6.56
C VAL A 231 4.35 9.83 6.68
N VAL A 232 4.89 9.72 7.90
CA VAL A 232 6.09 8.94 8.21
C VAL A 232 5.72 7.85 9.20
N TYR A 233 6.10 6.62 8.87
CA TYR A 233 5.99 5.44 9.71
C TYR A 233 7.35 5.10 10.29
N ALA A 234 7.42 4.92 11.60
CA ALA A 234 8.52 4.23 12.23
C ALA A 234 7.86 3.28 13.24
N VAL A 235 7.68 2.02 12.83
CA VAL A 235 6.99 0.99 13.62
C VAL A 235 7.73 -0.33 13.47
N GLN A 236 7.67 -1.18 14.48
CA GLN A 236 8.35 -2.47 14.52
C GLN A 236 7.61 -3.54 13.72
N ASP A 237 6.28 -3.55 13.76
CA ASP A 237 5.48 -4.50 13.00
C ASP A 237 5.41 -4.07 11.52
N LEU A 238 6.04 -4.86 10.66
CA LEU A 238 6.14 -4.60 9.22
C LEU A 238 5.06 -5.30 8.40
N SER A 239 4.11 -6.01 9.03
CA SER A 239 3.04 -6.73 8.32
C SER A 239 2.15 -5.81 7.47
N PHE A 240 2.10 -4.50 7.77
CA PHE A 240 1.43 -3.52 6.89
C PHE A 240 2.12 -3.35 5.52
N LEU A 241 3.36 -3.79 5.37
CA LEU A 241 4.10 -3.79 4.09
C LEU A 241 3.80 -5.04 3.26
N ASP A 242 3.19 -6.08 3.84
CA ASP A 242 2.88 -7.32 3.13
C ASP A 242 1.99 -7.01 1.93
N GLY A 243 2.34 -7.54 0.74
CA GLY A 243 1.57 -7.32 -0.48
C GLY A 243 1.75 -5.94 -1.14
N LEU A 244 2.63 -5.08 -0.63
CA LEU A 244 2.98 -3.79 -1.26
C LEU A 244 4.09 -3.89 -2.32
N ALA A 245 4.51 -5.11 -2.70
CA ALA A 245 5.54 -5.32 -3.73
C ALA A 245 5.22 -4.53 -5.02
N GLY A 246 6.16 -3.70 -5.47
CA GLY A 246 6.01 -2.83 -6.65
C GLY A 246 5.23 -1.53 -6.42
N GLN A 247 4.71 -1.30 -5.20
CA GLN A 247 4.16 0.00 -4.76
C GLN A 247 5.19 0.83 -3.98
N THR A 248 6.30 0.18 -3.63
CA THR A 248 7.44 0.74 -2.93
C THR A 248 8.51 1.22 -3.90
N VAL A 249 9.25 2.25 -3.53
CA VAL A 249 10.54 2.59 -4.16
C VAL A 249 11.64 2.06 -3.24
N GLY A 250 12.57 1.29 -3.79
CA GLY A 250 13.55 0.48 -3.03
C GLY A 250 13.13 -0.98 -2.78
N ASP A 251 14.07 -1.77 -2.26
CA ASP A 251 13.90 -3.21 -1.95
C ASP A 251 13.41 -3.42 -0.49
N PRO A 252 12.14 -3.80 -0.25
CA PRO A 252 11.56 -3.94 1.09
C PRO A 252 12.33 -4.88 2.03
N ASP A 253 12.99 -5.91 1.48
CA ASP A 253 13.64 -6.96 2.28
C ASP A 253 15.00 -6.53 2.84
N ARG A 254 15.51 -5.35 2.44
CA ARG A 254 16.89 -4.90 2.76
C ARG A 254 17.00 -3.46 3.22
N VAL A 255 15.91 -2.70 3.23
CA VAL A 255 15.97 -1.25 3.31
C VAL A 255 15.96 -0.68 4.73
N ASP A 256 16.68 0.42 4.87
CA ASP A 256 16.73 1.29 6.05
C ASP A 256 15.55 2.28 6.08
N GLY A 257 15.00 2.60 4.91
CA GLY A 257 13.81 3.43 4.72
C GLY A 257 13.17 3.13 3.37
N LEU A 258 11.91 3.50 3.21
CA LEU A 258 11.15 3.17 2.01
C LEU A 258 10.03 4.16 1.74
N THR A 259 9.80 4.47 0.47
CA THR A 259 8.66 5.28 0.04
C THR A 259 7.54 4.42 -0.50
N ILE A 260 6.35 4.55 0.08
CA ILE A 260 5.15 3.79 -0.23
C ILE A 260 4.19 4.68 -1.00
N ALA A 261 3.87 4.29 -2.23
CA ALA A 261 2.81 4.95 -2.98
C ALA A 261 1.46 4.31 -2.65
N VAL A 262 0.62 5.00 -1.88
CA VAL A 262 -0.64 4.47 -1.37
C VAL A 262 -1.72 4.58 -2.45
N PRO A 263 -2.21 3.46 -3.04
CA PRO A 263 -3.24 3.52 -4.06
C PRO A 263 -4.57 3.98 -3.45
N VAL A 264 -5.39 4.68 -4.25
CA VAL A 264 -6.77 5.02 -3.83
C VAL A 264 -7.59 3.75 -3.58
N ASP A 265 -7.33 2.69 -4.35
CA ASP A 265 -7.99 1.39 -4.26
C ASP A 265 -7.08 0.33 -4.86
N ALA A 266 -6.53 -0.57 -4.04
CA ALA A 266 -5.62 -1.62 -4.51
C ALA A 266 -6.26 -2.55 -5.55
N ALA A 267 -7.57 -2.79 -5.45
CA ALA A 267 -8.33 -3.58 -6.42
C ALA A 267 -8.66 -2.83 -7.72
N ALA A 268 -8.32 -1.53 -7.82
CA ALA A 268 -8.53 -0.72 -9.02
C ALA A 268 -7.35 0.24 -9.26
N PRO A 269 -6.18 -0.28 -9.72
CA PRO A 269 -4.95 0.52 -9.86
C PRO A 269 -5.10 1.77 -10.74
N GLY A 270 -6.02 1.75 -11.71
CA GLY A 270 -6.33 2.90 -12.58
C GLY A 270 -6.96 4.10 -11.87
N ARG A 271 -7.29 4.01 -10.57
CA ARG A 271 -7.84 5.13 -9.78
C ARG A 271 -6.78 6.09 -9.25
N GLY A 272 -5.50 5.77 -9.43
CA GLY A 272 -4.38 6.61 -9.04
C GLY A 272 -3.91 6.39 -7.59
N VAL A 273 -3.05 7.29 -7.15
CA VAL A 273 -2.38 7.29 -5.84
C VAL A 273 -3.02 8.36 -4.96
N ALA A 274 -3.36 8.00 -3.72
CA ALA A 274 -3.93 8.91 -2.73
C ALA A 274 -2.85 9.77 -2.07
N SER A 275 -1.69 9.17 -1.78
CA SER A 275 -0.56 9.83 -1.14
C SER A 275 0.73 9.01 -1.31
N TYR A 276 1.86 9.65 -1.02
CA TYR A 276 3.15 8.97 -0.86
C TYR A 276 3.58 9.10 0.59
N ARG A 277 3.83 7.96 1.23
CA ARG A 277 4.18 7.86 2.64
C ARG A 277 5.58 7.31 2.76
N ILE A 278 6.23 7.60 3.86
CA ILE A 278 7.58 7.12 4.14
C ILE A 278 7.54 6.13 5.27
N PHE A 279 8.39 5.12 5.19
CA PHE A 279 8.72 4.23 6.29
C PHE A 279 10.20 4.39 6.62
N VAL A 280 10.51 4.45 7.91
CA VAL A 280 11.87 4.47 8.46
C VAL A 280 12.00 3.24 9.34
N ASN A 281 12.98 2.39 9.04
CA ASN A 281 13.20 1.17 9.81
C ASN A 281 13.71 1.52 11.21
N PRO A 282 13.11 0.98 12.30
CA PRO A 282 13.56 1.26 13.66
C PRO A 282 15.06 1.05 13.89
N ARG A 283 15.72 0.16 13.13
CA ARG A 283 17.16 -0.09 13.23
C ARG A 283 18.05 1.12 12.92
N VAL A 284 17.53 2.14 12.22
CA VAL A 284 18.31 3.35 11.91
C VAL A 284 18.10 4.48 12.91
N LEU A 285 17.21 4.31 13.90
CA LEU A 285 16.95 5.37 14.87
C LEU A 285 18.14 5.57 15.82
N ASP A 286 18.91 4.50 16.05
CA ASP A 286 20.18 4.53 16.80
C ASP A 286 21.35 5.18 16.03
N GLU A 287 21.19 5.44 14.72
CA GLU A 287 22.24 6.05 13.91
C GLU A 287 22.39 7.56 14.18
N PRO A 288 23.57 8.15 13.91
CA PRO A 288 23.74 9.59 14.05
C PRO A 288 22.70 10.38 13.25
N SER A 289 22.24 11.51 13.78
CA SER A 289 21.19 12.35 13.15
C SER A 289 21.49 12.75 11.70
N ALA A 290 22.76 12.86 11.31
CA ALA A 290 23.16 13.12 9.93
C ALA A 290 22.87 11.94 8.98
N VAL A 291 23.00 10.70 9.46
CA VAL A 291 22.68 9.47 8.71
C VAL A 291 21.17 9.36 8.54
N LEU A 292 20.42 9.43 9.64
CA LEU A 292 18.96 9.44 9.60
C LEU A 292 18.42 10.58 8.72
N GLY A 293 18.95 11.80 8.88
CA GLY A 293 18.52 12.94 8.08
C GLY A 293 18.79 12.76 6.58
N ARG A 294 19.91 12.12 6.20
CA ARG A 294 20.18 11.79 4.79
C ARG A 294 19.18 10.77 4.27
N LEU A 295 18.96 9.68 5.00
CA LEU A 295 17.98 8.66 4.64
C LEU A 295 16.57 9.25 4.48
N VAL A 296 16.11 10.06 5.44
CA VAL A 296 14.79 10.69 5.38
C VAL A 296 14.67 11.62 4.18
N ARG A 297 15.71 12.39 3.83
CA ARG A 297 15.70 13.22 2.62
C ARG A 297 15.70 12.40 1.32
N HIS A 298 16.41 11.26 1.30
CA HIS A 298 16.37 10.33 0.18
C HIS A 298 14.92 9.90 -0.09
N GLU A 299 14.26 9.35 0.93
CA GLU A 299 12.89 8.88 0.79
C GLU A 299 11.87 10.01 0.53
N LEU A 300 12.03 11.16 1.19
CA LEU A 300 11.22 12.34 0.89
C LEU A 300 11.33 12.78 -0.56
N THR A 301 12.45 12.53 -1.23
CA THR A 301 12.61 12.86 -2.65
C THR A 301 11.66 12.05 -3.51
N HIS A 302 11.54 10.74 -3.25
CA HIS A 302 10.54 9.92 -3.94
C HIS A 302 9.12 10.36 -3.60
N ALA A 303 8.84 10.66 -2.33
CA ALA A 303 7.50 11.07 -1.91
C ALA A 303 7.07 12.40 -2.54
N LEU A 304 7.97 13.37 -2.62
CA LEU A 304 7.71 14.70 -3.17
C LEU A 304 7.72 14.74 -4.71
N LEU A 305 8.53 13.89 -5.36
CA LEU A 305 8.41 13.68 -6.80
C LEU A 305 7.10 12.98 -7.16
N GLY A 306 6.64 12.06 -6.31
CA GLY A 306 5.37 11.39 -6.43
C GLY A 306 5.16 10.78 -7.82
N ALA A 307 4.10 11.21 -8.53
CA ALA A 307 3.80 10.72 -9.86
C ALA A 307 4.83 11.14 -10.91
N ARG A 308 5.52 12.28 -10.74
CA ARG A 308 6.55 12.78 -11.66
C ARG A 308 7.80 11.91 -11.67
N GLY A 309 8.08 11.22 -10.56
CA GLY A 309 9.20 10.29 -10.44
C GLY A 309 8.91 8.89 -11.00
N ARG A 310 7.65 8.57 -11.32
CA ARG A 310 7.28 7.22 -11.77
C ARG A 310 7.65 6.98 -13.23
N GLY A 311 8.17 5.79 -13.53
CA GLY A 311 8.50 5.36 -14.89
C GLY A 311 9.89 5.76 -15.36
N ALA A 312 10.59 6.61 -14.61
CA ALA A 312 11.98 6.94 -14.90
C ALA A 312 12.89 5.70 -14.70
N PRO A 313 14.01 5.60 -15.44
CA PRO A 313 15.02 4.59 -15.20
C PRO A 313 15.51 4.61 -13.76
N LEU A 314 15.74 3.44 -13.18
CA LEU A 314 16.08 3.30 -11.76
C LEU A 314 17.29 4.14 -11.35
N TRP A 315 18.38 4.13 -12.15
CA TRP A 315 19.56 4.97 -11.88
C TRP A 315 19.23 6.46 -11.74
N LEU A 316 18.23 6.97 -12.47
CA LEU A 316 17.88 8.39 -12.42
C LEU A 316 17.00 8.69 -11.21
N SER A 317 16.01 7.84 -10.94
CA SER A 317 15.16 7.96 -9.76
C SER A 317 15.98 7.93 -8.47
N GLU A 318 16.79 6.88 -8.29
CA GLU A 318 17.65 6.70 -7.12
C GLU A 318 18.79 7.74 -7.08
N GLY A 319 19.35 8.08 -8.24
CA GLY A 319 20.39 9.09 -8.35
C GLY A 319 19.92 10.49 -7.95
N ILE A 320 18.68 10.88 -8.30
CA ILE A 320 18.08 12.14 -7.85
C ILE A 320 17.78 12.11 -6.35
N ALA A 321 17.29 11.01 -5.81
CA ALA A 321 17.07 10.85 -4.37
C ALA A 321 18.37 10.99 -3.57
N GLU A 322 19.43 10.31 -4.01
CA GLU A 322 20.76 10.47 -3.42
C GLU A 322 21.30 11.90 -3.57
N TYR A 323 21.19 12.49 -4.77
CA TYR A 323 21.60 13.86 -5.04
C TYR A 323 20.92 14.84 -4.08
N ALA A 324 19.59 14.80 -3.98
CA ALA A 324 18.79 15.63 -3.10
C ALA A 324 19.13 15.41 -1.61
N SER A 325 19.38 14.16 -1.20
CA SER A 325 19.65 13.78 0.19
C SER A 325 20.85 14.48 0.82
N VAL A 326 21.83 14.88 -0.01
CA VAL A 326 23.10 15.47 0.41
C VAL A 326 23.22 16.97 0.11
N ARG A 327 22.24 17.60 -0.55
CA ARG A 327 22.37 19.01 -0.99
C ARG A 327 22.52 20.00 0.15
N SER A 328 21.83 19.79 1.27
CA SER A 328 21.97 20.63 2.46
C SER A 328 23.28 20.39 3.22
N MET A 329 24.01 19.31 2.91
CA MET A 329 25.30 19.00 3.53
C MET A 329 26.44 19.79 2.87
N SER A 330 27.47 20.11 3.64
CA SER A 330 28.68 20.75 3.10
C SER A 330 29.42 19.80 2.14
N PRO A 331 30.09 20.30 1.08
CA PRO A 331 30.77 19.44 0.11
C PRO A 331 31.76 18.44 0.73
N GLY A 332 32.47 18.81 1.80
CA GLY A 332 33.41 17.91 2.49
C GLY A 332 32.76 16.75 3.25
N GLN A 333 31.45 16.81 3.48
CA GLN A 333 30.67 15.75 4.12
C GLN A 333 30.00 14.81 3.10
N ARG A 334 29.97 15.19 1.81
CA ARG A 334 29.39 14.40 0.73
C ARG A 334 30.39 13.35 0.24
N ARG A 335 30.58 12.31 1.06
CA ARG A 335 31.57 11.26 0.79
C ARG A 335 30.96 10.12 -0.02
N LEU A 336 31.66 9.70 -1.06
CA LEU A 336 31.36 8.48 -1.79
C LEU A 336 32.04 7.28 -1.10
N PRO A 337 31.38 6.11 -1.07
CA PRO A 337 32.06 4.87 -0.72
C PRO A 337 33.24 4.63 -1.67
N SER A 338 34.39 4.18 -1.16
CA SER A 338 35.57 3.90 -2.01
C SER A 338 35.25 2.88 -3.11
N ARG A 339 34.41 1.90 -2.79
CA ARG A 339 33.93 0.88 -3.73
C ARG A 339 33.21 1.48 -4.95
N ALA A 340 32.53 2.62 -4.79
CA ALA A 340 31.85 3.31 -5.88
C ALA A 340 32.82 3.83 -6.95
N LEU A 341 34.07 4.14 -6.58
CA LEU A 341 35.09 4.56 -7.54
C LEU A 341 35.53 3.39 -8.43
N ASP A 342 35.70 2.19 -7.85
CA ASP A 342 36.08 0.99 -8.61
C ASP A 342 34.95 0.53 -9.54
N VAL A 343 33.71 0.54 -9.01
CA VAL A 343 32.51 0.21 -9.78
C VAL A 343 32.30 1.21 -10.91
N GLY A 344 32.31 2.51 -10.61
CA GLY A 344 32.15 3.56 -11.61
C GLY A 344 33.24 3.57 -12.68
N ALA A 345 34.48 3.24 -12.34
CA ALA A 345 35.58 3.15 -13.31
C ALA A 345 35.47 1.97 -14.28
N SER A 346 34.71 0.93 -13.91
CA SER A 346 34.49 -0.26 -14.74
C SER A 346 33.11 -0.30 -15.40
N ALA A 347 32.20 0.60 -15.00
CA ALA A 347 30.87 0.72 -15.57
C ALA A 347 30.93 1.10 -17.06
N THR A 348 30.22 0.36 -17.89
CA THR A 348 30.07 0.64 -19.33
C THR A 348 28.66 1.06 -19.70
N ASP A 349 27.70 0.82 -18.80
CA ASP A 349 26.29 1.19 -18.90
C ASP A 349 25.82 1.81 -17.56
N LEU A 350 24.67 2.48 -17.58
CA LEU A 350 24.01 2.98 -16.36
C LEU A 350 23.31 1.82 -15.63
N PRO A 351 23.29 1.80 -14.28
CA PRO A 351 22.79 0.64 -13.53
C PRO A 351 21.27 0.45 -13.70
N GLY A 352 20.86 -0.81 -13.83
CA GLY A 352 19.47 -1.25 -13.81
C GLY A 352 19.15 -2.11 -12.58
N HIS A 353 18.00 -2.78 -12.59
CA HIS A 353 17.54 -3.58 -11.44
C HIS A 353 18.56 -4.64 -10.97
N ALA A 354 19.34 -5.23 -11.89
CA ALA A 354 20.33 -6.26 -11.54
C ALA A 354 21.47 -5.67 -10.69
N GLU A 355 21.95 -4.49 -11.04
CA GLU A 355 23.01 -3.77 -10.32
C GLU A 355 22.54 -3.32 -8.94
N PHE A 356 21.33 -2.77 -8.84
CA PHE A 356 20.71 -2.37 -7.57
C PHE A 356 20.37 -3.55 -6.66
N GLY A 357 20.15 -4.75 -7.20
CA GLY A 357 19.97 -5.98 -6.43
C GLY A 357 21.26 -6.75 -6.11
N SER A 358 22.42 -6.22 -6.52
CA SER A 358 23.72 -6.89 -6.38
C SER A 358 24.38 -6.69 -5.02
N THR A 359 25.51 -7.37 -4.78
CA THR A 359 26.36 -7.13 -3.60
C THR A 359 27.00 -5.74 -3.60
N ASP A 360 27.07 -5.06 -4.74
CA ASP A 360 27.62 -3.72 -4.90
C ASP A 360 26.50 -2.65 -4.96
N ALA A 361 25.28 -2.94 -4.49
CA ALA A 361 24.14 -2.02 -4.57
C ALA A 361 24.47 -0.60 -4.09
N GLU A 362 25.03 -0.44 -2.88
CA GLU A 362 25.43 0.87 -2.33
C GLU A 362 26.38 1.66 -3.25
N ALA A 363 27.28 0.95 -3.93
CA ALA A 363 28.19 1.56 -4.90
C ALA A 363 27.43 2.03 -6.15
N TRP A 364 26.40 1.31 -6.60
CA TRP A 364 25.56 1.72 -7.73
C TRP A 364 24.63 2.88 -7.42
N TYR A 365 24.13 2.99 -6.18
CA TYR A 365 23.48 4.21 -5.68
C TYR A 365 24.43 5.41 -5.77
N ALA A 366 25.66 5.25 -5.28
CA ALA A 366 26.67 6.29 -5.29
C ALA A 366 27.11 6.70 -6.71
N VAL A 367 27.24 5.74 -7.65
CA VAL A 367 27.51 6.04 -9.07
C VAL A 367 26.34 6.83 -9.68
N SER A 368 25.11 6.40 -9.43
CA SER A 368 23.90 7.07 -9.92
C SER A 368 23.77 8.51 -9.42
N TRP A 369 24.05 8.72 -8.13
CA TRP A 369 24.17 10.05 -7.54
C TRP A 369 25.20 10.90 -8.29
N TRP A 370 26.39 10.36 -8.55
CA TRP A 370 27.47 11.14 -9.13
C TRP A 370 27.19 11.53 -10.59
N VAL A 371 26.47 10.69 -11.33
CA VAL A 371 25.93 11.06 -12.66
C VAL A 371 24.97 12.24 -12.53
N CYS A 372 24.05 12.22 -11.55
CA CYS A 372 23.12 13.32 -11.32
C CYS A 372 23.84 14.61 -10.89
N GLU A 373 24.83 14.51 -10.00
CA GLU A 373 25.69 15.63 -9.59
C GLU A 373 26.45 16.20 -10.80
N TYR A 374 26.98 15.36 -11.69
CA TYR A 374 27.65 15.81 -12.91
C TYR A 374 26.70 16.57 -13.85
N VAL A 375 25.50 16.04 -14.08
CA VAL A 375 24.50 16.69 -14.93
C VAL A 375 24.09 18.04 -14.33
N ALA A 376 23.78 18.07 -13.03
CA ALA A 376 23.40 19.30 -12.35
C ALA A 376 24.53 20.34 -12.34
N ALA A 377 25.78 19.92 -12.10
CA ALA A 377 26.92 20.83 -12.08
C ALA A 377 27.30 21.36 -13.47
N THR A 378 27.10 20.56 -14.52
CA THR A 378 27.51 20.90 -15.89
C THR A 378 26.41 21.63 -16.66
N TYR A 379 25.16 21.21 -16.49
CA TYR A 379 24.01 21.65 -17.27
C TYR A 379 22.89 22.30 -16.43
N GLY A 380 23.05 22.36 -15.11
CA GLY A 380 22.07 22.92 -14.18
C GLY A 380 21.04 21.91 -13.66
N GLU A 381 20.53 22.15 -12.45
CA GLU A 381 19.52 21.30 -11.80
C GLU A 381 18.22 21.19 -12.59
N SER A 382 17.81 22.25 -13.31
CA SER A 382 16.63 22.21 -14.19
C SER A 382 16.78 21.20 -15.33
N THR A 383 18.00 21.00 -15.85
CA THR A 383 18.27 19.99 -16.88
C THR A 383 18.17 18.58 -16.30
N LEU A 384 18.64 18.36 -15.07
CA LEU A 384 18.50 17.06 -14.38
C LEU A 384 17.03 16.70 -14.19
N LEU A 385 16.20 17.63 -13.71
CA LEU A 385 14.76 17.38 -13.54
C LEU A 385 14.02 17.25 -14.89
N GLY A 386 14.42 18.00 -15.92
CA GLY A 386 13.88 17.84 -17.26
C GLY A 386 14.18 16.47 -17.86
N LEU A 387 15.35 15.89 -17.54
CA LEU A 387 15.70 14.52 -17.93
C LEU A 387 14.78 13.49 -17.26
N LEU A 388 14.48 13.68 -15.96
CA LEU A 388 13.54 12.83 -15.23
C LEU A 388 12.18 12.82 -15.91
N GLU A 389 11.63 14.00 -16.21
CA GLU A 389 10.31 14.14 -16.83
C GLU A 389 10.23 13.52 -18.23
N GLN A 390 11.28 13.69 -19.05
CA GLN A 390 11.33 13.11 -20.39
C GLN A 390 11.45 11.58 -20.38
N LEU A 391 12.31 11.03 -19.50
CA LEU A 391 12.52 9.59 -19.43
C LEU A 391 11.37 8.85 -18.72
N ALA A 392 10.70 9.50 -17.78
CA ALA A 392 9.45 8.99 -17.19
C ALA A 392 8.34 8.79 -18.24
N GLY A 393 8.32 9.65 -19.27
CA GLY A 393 7.39 9.56 -20.40
C GLY A 393 7.74 8.50 -21.46
N GLY A 394 8.87 7.79 -21.31
CA GLY A 394 9.27 6.70 -22.22
C GLY A 394 9.98 7.09 -23.51
N ALA A 395 10.52 8.33 -23.60
CA ALA A 395 11.39 8.89 -24.64
C ALA A 395 11.25 8.37 -26.09
#